data_AF-A0A3M1BGW0-F1
#
_entry.id   AF-A0A3M1BGW0-F1
#
_cell.length_a   1.000
_cell.length_b   1.000
_cell.length_c   1.000
_cell.angle_alpha   90.00
_cell.angle_beta   90.00
_cell.angle_gamma   90.00
#
_symmetry.space_group_name_H-M   'P 1'
#
loop_
_entity.id
_entity.type
_entity.pdbx_description
1 polymer ?
#
loop_
_entity_poly.entity_id
_entity_poly.type
_entity_poly.pdbx_seq_one_letter_code
_entity_poly.pdbx_strand_id
1 'polypeptide(L)'
;MGHVVYPQGGEIAPHRHRPLERHLVGTSEVLVVVKGCVEITLYDDESREIAVRELRQGDVLVLTGKGAHGFRMLEDTVLLE
;
A
#
# COMPACT_ATOMS: atom_id res chain seq x y z
N MET A 1 10.78 -8.99 -1.44
CA MET A 1 10.32 -8.12 -2.55
C MET A 1 11.00 -8.56 -3.83
N GLY A 2 10.26 -8.65 -4.93
CA GLY A 2 10.86 -8.78 -6.26
C GLY A 2 11.14 -7.38 -6.80
N HIS A 3 12.37 -7.12 -7.22
CA HIS A 3 12.71 -5.90 -7.93
C HIS A 3 12.70 -6.21 -9.42
N VAL A 4 11.82 -5.55 -10.17
CA VAL A 4 11.88 -5.56 -11.63
C VAL A 4 12.66 -4.32 -12.04
N VAL A 5 13.89 -4.52 -12.50
CA VAL A 5 14.83 -3.43 -12.79
C VAL A 5 15.02 -3.35 -14.30
N TYR A 6 14.86 -2.15 -14.86
CA TYR A 6 15.13 -1.86 -16.26
C TYR A 6 16.31 -0.87 -16.37
N PRO A 7 17.25 -1.07 -17.30
CA PRO A 7 18.28 -0.08 -17.56
C PRO A 7 17.68 1.18 -18.19
N GLN A 8 18.42 2.29 -18.16
CA GLN A 8 18.05 3.50 -18.88
C GLN A 8 17.86 3.19 -20.37
N GLY A 9 16.72 3.60 -20.94
CA GLY A 9 16.35 3.31 -22.32
C GLY A 9 15.71 1.92 -22.53
N GLY A 10 15.57 1.10 -21.48
CA GLY A 10 14.78 -0.12 -21.54
C GLY A 10 13.28 0.18 -21.69
N GLU A 11 12.57 -0.62 -22.48
CA GLU A 11 11.15 -0.44 -22.75
C GLU A 11 10.37 -1.70 -22.36
N ILE A 12 9.18 -1.51 -21.78
CA ILE A 12 8.18 -2.55 -21.65
C ILE A 12 7.26 -2.42 -22.86
N ALA A 13 7.27 -3.41 -23.75
CA ALA A 13 6.41 -3.39 -24.92
C ALA A 13 4.92 -3.22 -24.52
N PRO A 14 4.14 -2.42 -25.27
CA PRO A 14 2.71 -2.26 -25.02
C PRO A 14 2.00 -3.62 -25.00
N HIS A 15 1.26 -3.90 -23.94
CA HIS A 15 0.55 -5.16 -23.78
C HIS A 15 -0.79 -4.97 -23.08
N ARG A 16 -1.67 -5.96 -23.21
CA ARG A 16 -2.93 -6.04 -22.48
C ARG A 16 -2.82 -7.13 -21.43
N HIS A 17 -3.34 -6.86 -20.24
CA HIS A 17 -3.52 -7.90 -19.25
C HIS A 17 -4.56 -8.89 -19.77
N ARG A 18 -4.23 -10.18 -19.73
CA ARG A 18 -5.16 -11.24 -20.12
C ARG A 18 -6.20 -11.42 -19.00
N PRO A 19 -7.47 -11.69 -19.34
CA PRO A 19 -8.45 -12.11 -18.35
C PRO A 19 -7.91 -13.32 -17.57
N LEU A 20 -8.00 -13.26 -16.25
CA LEU A 20 -7.56 -14.31 -15.35
C LEU A 20 -8.55 -14.40 -14.20
N GLU A 21 -9.11 -15.59 -13.99
CA GLU A 21 -9.90 -15.88 -12.80
C GLU A 21 -8.96 -16.07 -11.61
N ARG A 22 -9.24 -15.37 -10.51
CA ARG A 22 -8.48 -15.46 -9.26
C ARG A 22 -9.45 -15.70 -8.12
N HIS A 23 -9.15 -16.67 -7.28
CA HIS A 23 -9.78 -16.80 -5.97
C HIS A 23 -8.92 -16.05 -4.96
N LEU A 24 -9.50 -15.05 -4.30
CA LEU A 24 -8.80 -14.21 -3.31
C LEU A 24 -9.39 -14.45 -1.92
N VAL A 25 -8.52 -14.54 -0.92
CA VAL A 25 -8.90 -14.51 0.49
C VAL A 25 -8.38 -13.19 1.05
N GLY A 26 -9.30 -12.27 1.34
CA GLY A 26 -9.00 -10.89 1.70
C GLY A 26 -8.72 -9.98 0.49
N THR A 27 -8.51 -8.70 0.78
CA THR A 27 -8.17 -7.66 -0.20
C THR A 27 -6.77 -7.12 0.09
N SER A 28 -6.07 -6.71 -0.96
CA SER A 28 -4.87 -5.88 -0.81
C SER A 28 -5.26 -4.44 -1.05
N GLU A 29 -4.57 -3.52 -0.38
CA GLU A 29 -4.82 -2.09 -0.45
C GLU A 29 -3.50 -1.36 -0.70
N VAL A 30 -3.54 -0.33 -1.55
CA VAL A 30 -2.42 0.56 -1.80
C VAL A 30 -2.91 1.96 -1.56
N LEU A 31 -2.25 2.68 -0.65
CA LEU A 31 -2.60 4.06 -0.33
C LEU A 31 -1.42 4.98 -0.63
N VAL A 32 -1.71 6.14 -1.21
CA VAL A 32 -0.74 7.22 -1.40
C VAL A 32 -1.22 8.44 -0.64
N VAL A 33 -0.35 9.02 0.19
CA VAL A 33 -0.65 10.28 0.88
C VAL A 33 -0.46 11.43 -0.11
N VAL A 34 -1.55 11.95 -0.65
CA VAL A 34 -1.53 13.07 -1.60
C VAL A 34 -1.32 14.40 -0.88
N LYS A 35 -1.86 14.54 0.34
CA LYS A 35 -1.73 15.71 1.21
C LYS A 35 -1.95 15.31 2.67
N GLY A 36 -1.32 16.02 3.60
CA GLY A 36 -1.54 15.89 5.04
C GLY A 36 -0.53 14.98 5.72
N CYS A 37 -0.92 14.52 6.91
CA CYS A 37 -0.10 13.70 7.79
C CYS A 37 -1.00 12.70 8.53
N VAL A 38 -0.65 11.42 8.47
CA VAL A 38 -1.43 10.35 9.08
C VAL A 38 -0.52 9.42 9.87
N GLU A 39 -0.93 9.05 11.07
CA GLU A 39 -0.33 7.96 11.82
C GLU A 39 -1.06 6.66 11.46
N ILE A 40 -0.30 5.64 11.05
CA ILE A 40 -0.78 4.27 10.88
C ILE A 40 -0.32 3.42 12.05
N THR A 41 -1.26 2.66 12.62
CA THR A 41 -0.99 1.55 13.52
C THR A 41 -1.21 0.25 12.76
N LEU A 42 -0.23 -0.64 12.80
CA LEU A 42 -0.29 -1.97 12.20
C LEU A 42 -0.47 -3.00 13.32
N TYR A 43 -1.29 -4.02 13.04
CA TYR A 43 -1.58 -5.13 13.93
C TYR A 43 -1.32 -6.47 13.24
N ASP A 44 -0.92 -7.47 14.02
CA ASP A 44 -0.84 -8.85 13.55
C ASP A 44 -2.23 -9.52 13.46
N ASP A 45 -2.25 -10.80 13.08
CA ASP A 45 -3.47 -11.61 12.91
C ASP A 45 -4.26 -11.81 14.23
N GLU A 46 -3.62 -11.58 15.39
CA GLU A 46 -4.24 -11.63 16.71
C GLU A 46 -4.66 -10.23 17.21
N SER A 47 -4.64 -9.22 16.32
CA SER A 47 -4.92 -7.81 16.63
C SER A 47 -3.99 -7.21 17.67
N ARG A 48 -2.76 -7.72 17.81
CA ARG A 48 -1.73 -7.11 18.65
C ARG A 48 -0.98 -6.07 17.84
N GLU A 49 -0.73 -4.90 18.43
CA GLU A 49 0.03 -3.84 17.78
C GLU A 49 1.47 -4.30 17.48
N ILE A 50 1.91 -4.12 16.24
CA ILE A 50 3.26 -4.47 15.80
C ILE A 50 4.09 -3.24 15.45
N ALA A 51 3.46 -2.16 15.00
CA ALA A 51 4.16 -0.93 14.66
C ALA A 51 3.22 0.28 14.59
N VAL A 52 3.75 1.44 14.94
CA VAL A 52 3.15 2.75 14.66
C VAL A 52 4.10 3.56 13.78
N ARG A 53 3.60 4.16 12.71
CA ARG A 53 4.40 4.99 11.79
C ARG A 53 3.63 6.23 11.38
N GLU A 54 4.35 7.32 11.18
CA GLU A 54 3.80 8.52 10.56
C GLU A 54 4.06 8.47 9.05
N LEU A 55 3.05 8.76 8.25
CA LEU A 55 3.12 8.88 6.79
C LEU A 55 2.79 10.33 6.41
N ARG A 56 3.58 10.86 5.48
CA ARG A 56 3.49 12.24 4.98
C ARG A 56 3.29 12.25 3.48
N GLN A 57 3.03 13.43 2.93
CA GLN A 57 2.86 13.62 1.49
C GLN A 57 3.95 12.94 0.66
N GLY A 58 3.52 12.10 -0.29
CA GLY A 58 4.39 11.33 -1.18
C GLY A 58 4.70 9.91 -0.69
N ASP A 59 4.41 9.59 0.57
CA ASP A 59 4.57 8.24 1.08
C ASP A 59 3.53 7.28 0.46
N VAL A 60 4.00 6.06 0.20
CA VAL A 60 3.21 4.96 -0.35
C VAL A 60 3.16 3.84 0.66
N LEU A 61 1.94 3.43 1.01
CA LEU A 61 1.68 2.27 1.85
C LEU A 61 1.11 1.15 0.98
N VAL A 62 1.68 -0.05 1.11
CA VAL A 62 1.22 -1.24 0.42
C VAL A 62 0.89 -2.30 1.45
N LEU A 63 -0.40 -2.60 1.59
CA LEU A 63 -0.94 -3.55 2.56
C LEU A 63 -1.30 -4.84 1.84
N THR A 64 -0.40 -5.82 1.94
CA THR A 64 -0.56 -7.14 1.32
C THR A 64 -0.48 -8.22 2.38
N GLY A 65 -1.59 -8.90 2.65
CA GLY A 65 -1.62 -10.04 3.56
C GLY A 65 -2.73 -9.95 4.59
N LYS A 66 -2.53 -10.68 5.69
CA LYS A 66 -3.43 -10.71 6.85
C LYS A 66 -2.97 -9.70 7.90
N GLY A 67 -3.77 -9.55 8.94
CA GLY A 67 -3.59 -8.58 10.01
C GLY A 67 -4.61 -7.46 9.90
N ALA A 68 -4.37 -6.39 10.64
CA ALA A 68 -5.22 -5.21 10.63
C ALA A 68 -4.37 -3.95 10.65
N HIS A 69 -4.98 -2.83 10.32
CA HIS A 69 -4.36 -1.53 10.46
C HIS A 69 -5.41 -0.50 10.87
N GLY A 70 -4.96 0.58 11.49
CA GLY A 70 -5.79 1.73 11.86
C GLY A 70 -5.07 3.01 11.47
N PHE A 71 -5.86 4.05 11.16
CA PHE A 71 -5.33 5.36 10.81
C PHE A 71 -5.82 6.41 11.80
N ARG A 72 -4.92 7.31 12.18
CA ARG A 72 -5.23 8.53 12.92
C ARG A 72 -4.68 9.72 12.13
N MET A 73 -5.58 10.49 11.53
CA MET A 73 -5.20 11.68 10.78
C MET A 73 -4.68 12.73 11.76
N LEU A 74 -3.41 13.10 11.64
CA LEU A 74 -2.78 14.14 12.46
C LEU A 74 -3.04 15.54 11.88
N GLU A 75 -3.32 15.60 10.58
CA GLU A 75 -3.73 16.79 9.82
C GLU A 75 -4.84 16.44 8.82
N ASP A 76 -5.47 17.45 8.20
CA ASP A 76 -6.37 17.26 7.06
C ASP A 76 -5.67 16.46 5.96
N THR A 77 -6.10 15.21 5.76
CA THR A 77 -5.39 14.23 4.94
C THR A 77 -6.21 13.82 3.72
N VAL A 78 -5.54 13.73 2.57
CA VAL A 78 -6.09 13.19 1.33
C VAL A 78 -5.31 11.95 0.97
N LEU A 79 -5.98 10.80 0.98
CA LEU A 79 -5.45 9.52 0.52
C LEU A 79 -5.99 9.22 -0.88
N LEU A 80 -5.13 8.70 -1.75
CA LEU A 80 -5.53 8.02 -2.97
C LEU A 80 -5.45 6.51 -2.70
N GLU A 81 -6.55 5.81 -2.97
CA GLU A 81 -6.69 4.34 -2.92
C GLU A 81 -6.77 3.76 -4.34
#